data_AF-A0A3E2B609-F1
#
_entry.id   AF-A0A3E2B609-F1
#
_cell.length_a   1.000
_cell.length_b   1.000
_cell.length_c   1.000
_cell.angle_alpha   90.00
_cell.angle_beta   90.00
_cell.angle_gamma   90.00
#
_symmetry.space_group_name_H-M   'P 1'
#
loop_
_entity.id
_entity.type
_entity.pdbx_description
1 polymer ?
#
loop_
_entity_poly.entity_id
_entity_poly.type
_entity_poly.pdbx_seq_one_letter_code
_entity_poly.pdbx_strand_id
1 'polypeptide(L)'
;MDVRDKQSLPLSANQHVDFVAIDFETATSDPNSACAVGLAFVVGLRVVATTHHLIQPPGNRYDQGNIHVHGIYPEDTEHAPDFLTVWQELHPLLAGKALIAHNARFDMSVIKASLAAYGDPYVRQYADFKYIDSIAMARDLVPGRKNLAACAQALAIPLTHHHNAECDAVACAQIAIACIQANHCLNLGEFCFSQPHIRIQEVADLALPVAPQPPSQRRKPRVSPAYRPPIRPKEIRPQVSFFDPKHPLYQKAVVFTGELSIDRREAMQRAVNVGAVIKTAVSRKTDFLVVGRQYDGPGGTATVSNKEEKARAILAEGKSNLCLLTEAEFFRLLQGSLHHTLPAEPRAAATKP
;
A
#
# COMPACT_ATOMS: atom_id res chain seq x y z
N MET A 1 21.45 -28.60 -3.63
CA MET A 1 22.41 -27.83 -4.46
C MET A 1 21.94 -26.39 -4.35
N ASP A 2 22.09 -25.79 -3.18
CA ASP A 2 23.25 -24.98 -2.76
C ASP A 2 23.34 -23.69 -3.58
N VAL A 3 22.74 -22.62 -3.03
CA VAL A 3 22.81 -21.25 -3.57
C VAL A 3 23.11 -20.33 -2.39
N ARG A 4 24.36 -20.35 -1.94
CA ARG A 4 24.96 -19.28 -1.16
C ARG A 4 26.27 -18.88 -1.80
N ASP A 5 26.20 -18.43 -3.05
CA ASP A 5 27.26 -17.57 -3.58
C ASP A 5 27.05 -16.16 -2.99
N LYS A 6 27.52 -15.99 -1.75
CA LYS A 6 27.94 -14.67 -1.29
C LYS A 6 29.15 -14.30 -2.12
N GLN A 7 28.94 -13.70 -3.29
CA GLN A 7 30.02 -13.02 -3.99
C GLN A 7 30.46 -11.87 -3.09
N SER A 8 31.56 -12.08 -2.37
CA SER A 8 32.27 -11.02 -1.66
C SER A 8 32.56 -9.91 -2.66
N LEU A 9 32.08 -8.69 -2.37
CA LEU A 9 32.38 -7.48 -3.12
C LEU A 9 33.90 -7.47 -3.42
N PRO A 10 34.34 -7.45 -4.69
CA PRO A 10 35.75 -7.47 -5.06
C PRO A 10 36.40 -6.09 -4.85
N LEU A 11 36.10 -5.43 -3.74
CA LEU A 11 36.78 -4.23 -3.30
C LEU A 11 38.01 -4.67 -2.51
N SER A 12 39.20 -4.36 -3.02
CA SER A 12 40.40 -4.57 -2.19
C SER A 12 40.28 -3.71 -0.92
N ALA A 13 40.78 -4.21 0.22
CA ALA A 13 40.60 -3.56 1.52
C ALA A 13 41.04 -2.08 1.59
N ASN A 14 41.87 -1.63 0.65
CA ASN A 14 42.40 -0.27 0.55
C ASN A 14 41.88 0.52 -0.68
N GLN A 15 40.94 -0.02 -1.45
CA GLN A 15 40.44 0.66 -2.63
C GLN A 15 39.49 1.80 -2.23
N HIS A 16 39.88 3.02 -2.55
CA HIS A 16 39.02 4.19 -2.36
C HIS A 16 37.86 4.15 -3.36
N VAL A 17 36.64 4.01 -2.85
CA VAL A 17 35.40 4.16 -3.62
C VAL A 17 35.01 5.62 -3.68
N ASP A 18 34.87 6.15 -4.90
CA ASP A 18 34.61 7.56 -5.16
C ASP A 18 33.16 7.94 -4.85
N PHE A 19 32.21 7.09 -5.27
CA PHE A 19 30.80 7.19 -4.93
C PHE A 19 30.10 5.84 -5.07
N VAL A 20 28.89 5.76 -4.54
CA VAL A 20 28.03 4.56 -4.66
C VAL A 20 26.70 4.99 -5.25
N ALA A 21 26.30 4.35 -6.35
CA ALA A 21 24.92 4.48 -6.81
C ALA A 21 24.03 3.50 -6.03
N ILE A 22 22.84 3.95 -5.65
CA ILE A 22 21.87 3.19 -4.84
C ILE A 22 20.49 3.32 -5.45
N ASP A 23 19.74 2.23 -5.39
CA ASP A 23 18.35 2.15 -5.80
C ASP A 23 17.59 1.20 -4.87
N PHE A 24 16.42 1.62 -4.40
CA PHE A 24 15.51 0.82 -3.59
C PHE A 24 14.24 0.46 -4.36
N GLU A 25 13.77 -0.76 -4.15
CA GLU A 25 12.38 -1.12 -4.43
C GLU A 25 11.57 -1.12 -3.13
N THR A 26 10.32 -0.66 -3.19
CA THR A 26 9.42 -0.68 -2.03
C THR A 26 8.21 -1.58 -2.29
N ALA A 27 7.80 -2.33 -1.29
CA ALA A 27 6.64 -3.21 -1.36
C ALA A 27 5.31 -2.44 -1.38
N THR A 28 5.28 -1.22 -0.84
CA THR A 28 4.08 -0.37 -0.78
C THR A 28 4.44 1.09 -1.05
N SER A 29 3.44 1.97 -1.03
CA SER A 29 3.66 3.43 -1.07
C SER A 29 4.33 4.03 0.19
N ASP A 30 4.49 3.25 1.26
CA ASP A 30 5.20 3.68 2.47
C ASP A 30 6.73 3.58 2.26
N PRO A 31 7.51 4.65 2.45
CA PRO A 31 8.97 4.59 2.36
C PRO A 31 9.62 3.61 3.36
N ASN A 32 8.97 3.27 4.47
CA ASN A 32 9.40 2.19 5.38
C ASN A 32 8.86 0.81 4.91
N SER A 33 9.00 0.52 3.62
CA SER A 33 8.61 -0.78 3.06
C SER A 33 9.59 -1.28 2.01
N ALA A 34 10.86 -0.91 2.12
CA ALA A 34 11.92 -1.44 1.27
C ALA A 34 11.82 -2.97 1.18
N CYS A 35 11.82 -3.49 -0.05
CA CYS A 35 11.79 -4.92 -0.33
C CYS A 35 13.03 -5.41 -1.11
N ALA A 36 13.75 -4.51 -1.76
CA ALA A 36 15.08 -4.77 -2.29
C ALA A 36 15.93 -3.50 -2.28
N VAL A 37 17.24 -3.69 -2.33
CA VAL A 37 18.22 -2.63 -2.55
C VAL A 37 19.33 -3.11 -3.47
N GLY A 38 19.68 -2.28 -4.43
CA GLY A 38 20.83 -2.46 -5.32
C GLY A 38 21.87 -1.38 -5.08
N LEU A 39 23.14 -1.77 -5.15
CA LEU A 39 24.27 -0.85 -5.07
C LEU A 39 25.23 -1.07 -6.23
N ALA A 40 25.80 0.02 -6.75
CA ALA A 40 26.92 -0.01 -7.69
C ALA A 40 28.06 0.88 -7.18
N PHE A 41 29.22 0.27 -6.89
CA PHE A 41 30.39 0.95 -6.36
C PHE A 41 31.27 1.46 -7.50
N VAL A 42 31.63 2.75 -7.47
CA VAL A 42 32.40 3.38 -8.55
C VAL A 42 33.80 3.79 -8.07
N VAL A 43 34.81 3.42 -8.85
CA VAL A 43 36.21 3.81 -8.67
C VAL A 43 36.79 4.22 -10.03
N GLY A 44 37.36 5.42 -10.11
CA GLY A 44 38.01 5.90 -11.34
C GLY A 44 37.06 5.91 -12.54
N LEU A 45 35.82 6.35 -12.31
CA LEU A 45 34.74 6.39 -13.32
C LEU A 45 34.41 5.02 -13.95
N ARG A 46 34.55 3.96 -13.16
CA ARG A 46 34.14 2.59 -13.52
C ARG A 46 33.38 1.95 -12.38
N VAL A 47 32.30 1.25 -12.70
CA VAL A 47 31.65 0.35 -11.75
C VAL A 47 32.59 -0.83 -11.51
N VAL A 48 33.00 -1.03 -10.25
CA VAL A 48 33.96 -2.09 -9.88
C VAL A 48 33.33 -3.23 -9.11
N ALA A 49 32.17 -2.99 -8.50
CA ALA A 49 31.42 -3.97 -7.75
C ALA A 49 29.95 -3.58 -7.70
N THR A 50 29.09 -4.58 -7.55
CA THR A 50 27.66 -4.41 -7.32
C THR A 50 27.21 -5.32 -6.18
N THR A 51 26.10 -4.99 -5.54
CA THR A 51 25.41 -5.93 -4.65
C THR A 51 23.91 -5.74 -4.74
N HIS A 52 23.19 -6.80 -4.42
CA HIS A 52 21.74 -6.87 -4.39
C HIS A 52 21.31 -7.57 -3.10
N HIS A 53 20.38 -6.97 -2.37
CA HIS A 53 19.79 -7.59 -1.19
C HIS A 53 18.27 -7.52 -1.27
N LEU A 54 17.62 -8.65 -1.07
CA LEU A 54 16.20 -8.69 -0.73
C LEU A 54 16.03 -8.31 0.74
N ILE A 55 14.95 -7.59 1.03
CA ILE A 55 14.60 -7.10 2.35
C ILE A 55 13.16 -7.55 2.63
N GLN A 56 12.90 -8.10 3.81
CA GLN A 56 11.53 -8.37 4.24
C GLN A 56 10.89 -7.06 4.73
N PRO A 57 9.88 -6.52 4.03
CA PRO A 57 9.21 -5.29 4.47
C PRO A 57 8.32 -5.57 5.70
N PRO A 58 7.96 -4.55 6.50
CA PRO A 58 7.14 -4.75 7.69
C PRO A 58 5.81 -5.47 7.41
N GLY A 59 5.64 -6.62 8.07
CA GLY A 59 4.45 -7.48 7.91
C GLY A 59 4.36 -8.18 6.56
N ASN A 60 5.45 -8.21 5.78
CA ASN A 60 5.55 -8.79 4.45
C ASN A 60 4.41 -8.38 3.48
N ARG A 61 3.94 -7.13 3.61
CA ARG A 61 2.77 -6.61 2.87
C ARG A 61 3.21 -5.95 1.59
N TYR A 62 2.54 -6.29 0.48
CA TYR A 62 2.80 -5.72 -0.83
C TYR A 62 1.52 -5.14 -1.45
N ASP A 63 1.67 -4.00 -2.11
CA ASP A 63 0.65 -3.41 -2.97
C ASP A 63 0.84 -3.95 -4.40
N GLN A 64 -0.26 -4.31 -5.06
CA GLN A 64 -0.22 -4.88 -6.42
C GLN A 64 0.45 -3.95 -7.45
N GLY A 65 0.34 -2.63 -7.26
CA GLY A 65 1.01 -1.66 -8.12
C GLY A 65 2.53 -1.75 -8.05
N ASN A 66 3.09 -1.95 -6.86
CA ASN A 66 4.54 -2.10 -6.64
C ASN A 66 5.04 -3.42 -7.24
N ILE A 67 4.33 -4.54 -6.97
CA ILE A 67 4.63 -5.83 -7.58
C ILE A 67 4.65 -5.73 -9.10
N HIS A 68 3.70 -5.02 -9.71
CA HIS A 68 3.65 -4.86 -11.17
C HIS A 68 4.88 -4.11 -11.73
N VAL A 69 5.51 -3.24 -10.95
CA VAL A 69 6.71 -2.50 -11.35
C VAL A 69 7.93 -3.41 -11.31
N HIS A 70 8.27 -3.96 -10.15
CA HIS A 70 9.55 -4.64 -9.91
C HIS A 70 9.48 -6.17 -9.92
N GLY A 71 8.28 -6.76 -9.87
CA GLY A 71 8.08 -8.21 -9.92
C GLY A 71 8.57 -8.98 -8.70
N ILE A 72 8.69 -8.31 -7.54
CA ILE A 72 9.07 -8.93 -6.25
C ILE A 72 7.78 -9.22 -5.51
N TYR A 73 7.57 -10.48 -5.17
CA TYR A 73 6.39 -10.97 -4.50
C TYR A 73 6.68 -11.21 -3.00
N PRO A 74 5.65 -11.27 -2.14
CA PRO A 74 5.83 -11.60 -0.73
C PRO A 74 6.61 -12.90 -0.48
N GLU A 75 6.48 -13.88 -1.37
CA GLU A 75 7.17 -15.17 -1.29
C GLU A 75 8.69 -15.04 -1.49
N ASP A 76 9.14 -14.05 -2.26
CA ASP A 76 10.58 -13.81 -2.50
C ASP A 76 11.28 -13.27 -1.25
N THR A 77 10.54 -12.56 -0.38
CA THR A 77 11.08 -11.91 0.82
C THR A 77 10.60 -12.52 2.12
N GLU A 78 9.83 -13.62 2.09
CA GLU A 78 9.31 -14.31 3.27
C GLU A 78 10.42 -14.74 4.25
N HIS A 79 11.59 -15.08 3.72
CA HIS A 79 12.76 -15.50 4.48
C HIS A 79 13.95 -14.54 4.34
N ALA A 80 13.73 -13.37 3.72
CA ALA A 80 14.75 -12.34 3.60
C ALA A 80 15.00 -11.68 4.97
N PRO A 81 16.22 -11.16 5.19
CA PRO A 81 16.50 -10.33 6.37
C PRO A 81 15.64 -9.07 6.41
N ASP A 82 15.38 -8.55 7.62
CA ASP A 82 14.73 -7.25 7.78
C ASP A 82 15.66 -6.09 7.35
N PHE A 83 15.08 -4.90 7.23
CA PHE A 83 15.82 -3.72 6.80
C PHE A 83 17.05 -3.44 7.68
N LEU A 84 16.92 -3.55 9.01
CA LEU A 84 18.00 -3.22 9.92
C LEU A 84 19.18 -4.18 9.76
N THR A 85 18.90 -5.47 9.58
CA THR A 85 19.91 -6.50 9.36
C THR A 85 20.70 -6.23 8.07
N VAL A 86 20.00 -5.95 6.97
CA VAL A 86 20.65 -5.57 5.70
C VAL A 86 21.44 -4.27 5.86
N TRP A 87 20.85 -3.26 6.51
CA TRP A 87 21.49 -1.98 6.71
C TRP A 87 22.78 -2.08 7.53
N GLN A 88 22.84 -2.94 8.54
CA GLN A 88 24.06 -3.16 9.32
C GLN A 88 25.21 -3.73 8.49
N GLU A 89 24.91 -4.50 7.44
CA GLU A 89 25.89 -4.97 6.46
C GLU A 89 26.32 -3.85 5.50
N LEU A 90 25.36 -3.04 5.03
CA LEU A 90 25.61 -2.00 4.04
C LEU A 90 26.23 -0.72 4.61
N HIS A 91 25.87 -0.31 5.83
CA HIS A 91 26.27 0.96 6.42
C HIS A 91 27.79 1.19 6.42
N PRO A 92 28.64 0.23 6.84
CA PRO A 92 30.10 0.40 6.78
C PRO A 92 30.65 0.59 5.36
N LEU A 93 29.96 0.04 4.35
CA LEU A 93 30.35 0.15 2.94
C LEU A 93 29.96 1.51 2.35
N LEU A 94 28.92 2.15 2.87
CA LEU A 94 28.39 3.43 2.40
C LEU A 94 28.95 4.63 3.19
N ALA A 95 29.32 4.42 4.45
CA ALA A 95 29.75 5.48 5.35
C ALA A 95 30.91 6.31 4.77
N GLY A 96 30.74 7.63 4.79
CA GLY A 96 31.71 8.59 4.26
C GLY A 96 31.76 8.71 2.73
N LYS A 97 30.88 8.02 2.00
CA LYS A 97 30.81 8.08 0.53
C LYS A 97 29.63 8.92 0.07
N ALA A 98 29.76 9.54 -1.10
CA ALA A 98 28.63 10.18 -1.76
C ALA A 98 27.70 9.10 -2.34
N LEU A 99 26.41 9.25 -2.09
CA LEU A 99 25.36 8.44 -2.71
C LEU A 99 24.86 9.11 -3.98
N ILE A 100 24.64 8.34 -5.03
CA ILE A 100 23.98 8.80 -6.25
C ILE A 100 22.73 7.95 -6.47
N ALA A 101 21.59 8.60 -6.68
CA ALA A 101 20.35 7.90 -7.00
C ALA A 101 19.60 8.67 -8.08
N HIS A 102 18.73 7.98 -8.82
CA HIS A 102 17.93 8.59 -9.87
C HIS A 102 16.59 9.00 -9.28
N ASN A 103 16.27 10.31 -9.25
CA ASN A 103 15.22 10.83 -8.37
C ASN A 103 15.56 10.57 -6.88
N ALA A 104 16.80 10.90 -6.51
CA ALA A 104 17.43 10.51 -5.24
C ALA A 104 16.63 10.82 -3.97
N ARG A 105 15.71 11.79 -4.01
CA ARG A 105 14.80 12.08 -2.90
C ARG A 105 14.03 10.83 -2.45
N PHE A 106 13.64 9.96 -3.38
CA PHE A 106 12.91 8.73 -3.09
C PHE A 106 13.76 7.77 -2.24
N ASP A 107 14.93 7.36 -2.71
CA ASP A 107 15.83 6.42 -2.02
C ASP A 107 16.25 6.92 -0.65
N MET A 108 16.60 8.21 -0.57
CA MET A 108 16.98 8.82 0.71
C MET A 108 15.80 8.85 1.69
N SER A 109 14.56 8.93 1.18
CA SER A 109 13.36 8.83 2.02
C SER A 109 13.15 7.41 2.56
N VAL A 110 13.51 6.38 1.78
CA VAL A 110 13.46 4.97 2.20
C VAL A 110 14.46 4.71 3.32
N ILE A 111 15.71 5.14 3.17
CA ILE A 111 16.75 5.04 4.22
C ILE A 111 16.25 5.69 5.52
N LYS A 112 15.79 6.95 5.40
CA LYS A 112 15.40 7.76 6.57
C LYS A 112 14.17 7.20 7.29
N ALA A 113 13.14 6.82 6.54
CA ALA A 113 11.91 6.26 7.12
C ALA A 113 12.15 4.87 7.73
N SER A 114 12.94 4.03 7.06
CA SER A 114 13.23 2.68 7.53
C SER A 114 14.05 2.69 8.81
N LEU A 115 15.10 3.52 8.90
CA LEU A 115 15.86 3.66 10.15
C LEU A 115 15.09 4.37 11.25
N ALA A 116 14.21 5.32 10.92
CA ALA A 116 13.34 5.96 11.90
C ALA A 116 12.40 4.98 12.60
N ALA A 117 11.99 3.89 11.94
CA ALA A 117 11.16 2.85 12.55
C ALA A 117 11.87 2.09 13.69
N TYR A 118 13.21 2.04 13.68
CA TYR A 118 14.02 1.40 14.72
C TYR A 118 14.50 2.38 15.81
N GLY A 119 14.44 3.69 15.57
CA GLY A 119 14.80 4.73 16.53
C GLY A 119 16.31 4.92 16.75
N ASP A 120 16.69 5.51 17.88
CA ASP A 120 18.10 5.66 18.28
C ASP A 120 18.73 4.29 18.62
N PRO A 121 20.01 4.04 18.26
CA PRO A 121 20.97 4.98 17.67
C PRO A 121 20.92 5.05 16.13
N TYR A 122 20.04 4.29 15.47
CA TYR A 122 20.06 4.05 14.03
C TYR A 122 19.73 5.29 13.20
N VAL A 123 18.88 6.19 13.70
CA VAL A 123 18.58 7.48 13.04
C VAL A 123 19.80 8.39 12.88
N ARG A 124 20.89 8.14 13.59
CA ARG A 124 22.14 8.90 13.47
C ARG A 124 23.06 8.35 12.38
N GLN A 125 22.81 7.13 11.89
CA GLN A 125 23.69 6.45 10.94
C GLN A 125 23.71 7.09 9.55
N TYR A 126 22.64 7.80 9.16
CA TYR A 126 22.58 8.57 7.90
C TYR A 126 22.93 10.06 8.07
N ALA A 127 23.34 10.50 9.27
CA ALA A 127 23.52 11.93 9.56
C ALA A 127 24.55 12.62 8.64
N ASP A 128 25.61 11.89 8.30
CA ASP A 128 26.71 12.39 7.47
C ASP A 128 26.63 11.91 6.01
N PHE A 129 25.50 11.33 5.60
CA PHE A 129 25.33 10.82 4.24
C PHE A 129 24.97 11.96 3.30
N LYS A 130 25.81 12.13 2.29
CA LYS A 130 25.61 13.08 1.19
C LYS A 130 25.05 12.37 -0.02
N TYR A 131 24.13 13.01 -0.73
CA TYR A 131 23.58 12.48 -1.96
C TYR A 131 23.49 13.51 -3.09
N ILE A 132 23.50 12.99 -4.32
CA ILE A 132 23.35 13.75 -5.56
C ILE A 132 22.29 13.05 -6.43
N ASP A 133 21.44 13.83 -7.08
CA ASP A 133 20.42 13.32 -7.99
C ASP A 133 20.98 13.22 -9.42
N SER A 134 21.00 12.00 -9.97
CA SER A 134 21.49 11.78 -11.34
C SER A 134 20.61 12.44 -12.41
N ILE A 135 19.35 12.78 -12.11
CA ILE A 135 18.49 13.61 -12.98
C ILE A 135 19.11 15.00 -13.16
N ALA A 136 19.63 15.58 -12.07
CA ALA A 136 20.30 16.87 -12.13
C ALA A 136 21.62 16.75 -12.91
N MET A 137 22.37 15.67 -12.73
CA MET A 137 23.60 15.42 -13.50
C MET A 137 23.34 15.30 -15.00
N ALA A 138 22.25 14.63 -15.38
CA ALA A 138 21.86 14.42 -16.77
C ALA A 138 21.19 15.65 -17.42
N ARG A 139 21.07 16.79 -16.70
CA ARG A 139 20.25 17.93 -17.11
C ARG A 139 20.58 18.42 -18.52
N ASP A 140 21.88 18.62 -18.77
CA ASP A 140 22.38 19.28 -19.98
C ASP A 140 22.69 18.28 -21.11
N LEU A 141 22.83 16.99 -20.77
CA LEU A 141 23.19 15.94 -21.71
C LEU A 141 21.97 15.17 -22.27
N VAL A 142 20.89 15.07 -21.47
CA VAL A 142 19.68 14.31 -21.85
C VAL A 142 18.51 15.26 -22.13
N PRO A 143 18.05 15.38 -23.40
CA PRO A 143 16.89 16.20 -23.73
C PRO A 143 15.58 15.53 -23.27
N GLY A 144 14.55 16.35 -23.02
CA GLY A 144 13.21 15.84 -22.72
C GLY A 144 13.07 15.18 -21.35
N ARG A 145 12.33 14.06 -21.30
CA ARG A 145 12.07 13.29 -20.07
C ARG A 145 13.37 12.68 -19.56
N LYS A 146 13.57 12.76 -18.26
CA LYS A 146 14.76 12.26 -17.56
C LYS A 146 14.37 11.20 -16.53
N ASN A 147 13.55 10.24 -16.95
CA ASN A 147 13.43 9.01 -16.17
C ASN A 147 14.61 8.10 -16.54
N LEU A 148 14.84 7.06 -15.73
CA LEU A 148 16.05 6.25 -15.83
C LEU A 148 16.19 5.64 -17.23
N ALA A 149 15.12 5.05 -17.75
CA ALA A 149 15.07 4.46 -19.08
C ALA A 149 15.38 5.46 -20.20
N ALA A 150 14.85 6.69 -20.13
CA ALA A 150 15.12 7.73 -21.14
C ALA A 150 16.58 8.21 -21.08
N CYS A 151 17.14 8.38 -19.88
CA CYS A 151 18.56 8.71 -19.72
C CYS A 151 19.46 7.58 -20.23
N ALA A 152 19.14 6.33 -19.86
CA ALA A 152 19.91 5.17 -20.31
C ALA A 152 19.90 5.06 -21.84
N GLN A 153 18.72 5.21 -22.46
CA GLN A 153 18.58 5.21 -23.92
C GLN A 153 19.38 6.35 -24.57
N ALA A 154 19.25 7.58 -24.07
CA ALA A 154 19.93 8.74 -24.65
C ALA A 154 21.46 8.63 -24.57
N LEU A 155 21.98 7.93 -23.56
CA LEU A 155 23.41 7.74 -23.31
C LEU A 155 23.95 6.39 -23.81
N ALA A 156 23.14 5.61 -24.52
CA ALA A 156 23.48 4.26 -24.99
C ALA A 156 23.96 3.32 -23.86
N ILE A 157 23.37 3.47 -22.68
CA ILE A 157 23.60 2.63 -21.50
C ILE A 157 22.67 1.41 -21.56
N PRO A 158 23.21 0.18 -21.44
CA PRO A 158 22.39 -1.03 -21.36
C PRO A 158 21.51 -1.03 -20.10
N LEU A 159 20.20 -1.20 -20.29
CA LEU A 159 19.23 -1.40 -19.22
C LEU A 159 18.46 -2.70 -19.50
N THR A 160 19.01 -3.83 -19.04
CA THR A 160 18.53 -5.17 -19.39
C THR A 160 17.29 -5.59 -18.61
N HIS A 161 17.26 -5.28 -17.30
CA HIS A 161 16.15 -5.60 -16.41
C HIS A 161 15.75 -4.34 -15.63
N HIS A 162 14.98 -3.48 -16.27
CA HIS A 162 14.41 -2.30 -15.60
C HIS A 162 13.50 -2.75 -14.45
N HIS A 163 13.57 -2.06 -13.30
CA HIS A 163 12.90 -2.43 -12.04
C HIS A 163 13.50 -3.64 -11.31
N ASN A 164 14.77 -3.93 -11.62
CA ASN A 164 15.64 -4.68 -10.73
C ASN A 164 16.59 -3.69 -10.07
N ALA A 165 16.57 -3.61 -8.74
CA ALA A 165 17.31 -2.61 -7.98
C ALA A 165 18.81 -2.54 -8.33
N GLU A 166 19.46 -3.69 -8.57
CA GLU A 166 20.87 -3.73 -8.96
C GLU A 166 21.09 -3.17 -10.37
N CYS A 167 20.27 -3.59 -11.34
CA CYS A 167 20.35 -3.09 -12.71
C CYS A 167 20.10 -1.57 -12.77
N ASP A 168 19.12 -1.08 -12.02
CA ASP A 168 18.79 0.34 -11.98
C ASP A 168 19.88 1.16 -11.26
N ALA A 169 20.49 0.62 -10.19
CA ALA A 169 21.67 1.22 -9.54
C ALA A 169 22.89 1.29 -10.49
N VAL A 170 23.15 0.22 -11.27
CA VAL A 170 24.23 0.21 -12.28
C VAL A 170 23.97 1.24 -13.37
N ALA A 171 22.75 1.32 -13.89
CA ALA A 171 22.38 2.32 -14.90
C ALA A 171 22.53 3.74 -14.34
N CYS A 172 22.11 3.98 -13.09
CA CYS A 172 22.31 5.25 -12.39
C CYS A 172 23.80 5.63 -12.29
N ALA A 173 24.66 4.68 -11.89
CA ALA A 173 26.11 4.90 -11.85
C ALA A 173 26.68 5.24 -13.23
N GLN A 174 26.26 4.52 -14.28
CA GLN A 174 26.72 4.75 -15.64
C GLN A 174 26.25 6.11 -16.19
N ILE A 175 25.03 6.55 -15.86
CA ILE A 175 24.53 7.90 -16.20
C ILE A 175 25.44 8.95 -15.56
N ALA A 176 25.75 8.80 -14.26
CA ALA A 176 26.64 9.71 -13.55
C ALA A 176 28.04 9.74 -14.19
N ILE A 177 28.62 8.57 -14.48
CA ILE A 177 29.92 8.45 -15.17
C ILE A 177 29.91 9.14 -16.53
N ALA A 178 28.89 8.90 -17.35
CA ALA A 178 28.75 9.51 -18.67
C ALA A 178 28.65 11.04 -18.58
N CYS A 179 27.91 11.57 -17.60
CA CYS A 179 27.82 13.01 -17.37
C CYS A 179 29.17 13.62 -16.97
N ILE A 180 29.92 12.96 -16.08
CA ILE A 180 31.25 13.39 -15.65
C ILE A 180 32.22 13.41 -16.85
N GLN A 181 32.23 12.33 -17.64
CA GLN A 181 33.10 12.19 -18.82
C GLN A 181 32.75 13.18 -19.93
N ALA A 182 31.46 13.39 -20.22
CA ALA A 182 31.01 14.33 -21.23
C ALA A 182 31.37 15.79 -20.90
N ASN A 183 31.56 16.10 -19.62
CA ASN A 183 32.04 17.40 -19.15
C ASN A 183 33.56 17.45 -18.93
N HIS A 184 34.29 16.45 -19.43
CA HIS A 184 35.75 16.33 -19.35
C HIS A 184 36.32 16.42 -17.92
N CYS A 185 35.52 16.03 -16.92
CA CYS A 185 35.92 16.01 -15.52
C CYS A 185 36.57 14.65 -15.18
N LEU A 186 37.58 14.66 -14.30
CA LEU A 186 38.32 13.46 -13.90
C LEU A 186 37.60 12.66 -12.81
N ASN A 187 36.76 13.32 -12.01
CA ASN A 187 36.06 12.72 -10.88
C ASN A 187 34.76 13.47 -10.55
N LEU A 188 33.97 12.91 -9.64
CA LEU A 188 32.70 13.48 -9.19
C LEU A 188 32.85 14.86 -8.55
N GLY A 189 33.91 15.09 -7.77
CA GLY A 189 34.14 16.37 -7.10
C GLY A 189 34.37 17.51 -8.07
N GLU A 190 35.21 17.30 -9.10
CA GLU A 190 35.44 18.26 -10.18
C GLU A 190 34.15 18.53 -10.97
N PHE A 191 33.38 17.47 -11.27
CA PHE A 191 32.08 17.63 -11.93
C PHE A 191 31.12 18.49 -11.11
N CYS A 192 30.92 18.18 -9.82
CA CYS A 192 30.05 18.98 -8.95
C CYS A 192 30.53 20.43 -8.80
N PHE A 193 31.84 20.66 -8.79
CA PHE A 193 32.41 22.01 -8.74
C PHE A 193 32.17 22.80 -10.04
N SER A 194 32.30 22.14 -11.19
CA SER A 194 32.11 22.76 -12.51
C SER A 194 30.63 23.02 -12.84
N GLN A 195 29.70 22.30 -12.20
CA GLN A 195 28.27 22.36 -12.49
C GLN A 195 27.48 23.03 -11.36
N PRO A 196 27.21 24.36 -11.42
CA PRO A 196 26.61 25.11 -10.31
C PRO A 196 25.16 24.72 -9.99
N HIS A 197 24.51 23.95 -10.86
CA HIS A 197 23.15 23.46 -10.66
C HIS A 197 23.10 22.14 -9.88
N ILE A 198 24.23 21.43 -9.76
CA ILE A 198 24.33 20.19 -9.00
C ILE A 198 24.40 20.53 -7.53
N ARG A 199 23.45 19.99 -6.75
CA ARG A 199 23.38 20.18 -5.32
C ARG A 199 23.80 18.90 -4.62
N ILE A 200 24.87 18.98 -3.84
CA ILE A 200 25.21 17.97 -2.84
C ILE A 200 24.31 18.23 -1.63
N GLN A 201 23.48 17.27 -1.28
CA GLN A 201 22.47 17.39 -0.22
C GLN A 201 22.79 16.39 0.90
N GLU A 202 22.42 16.73 2.13
CA GLU A 202 22.54 15.83 3.28
C GLU A 202 21.23 15.06 3.49
N VAL A 203 21.31 13.75 3.76
CA VAL A 203 20.13 12.93 4.09
C VAL A 203 19.47 13.42 5.38
N ALA A 204 20.26 13.97 6.31
CA ALA A 204 19.76 14.60 7.54
C ALA A 204 18.76 15.74 7.26
N ASP A 205 19.01 16.54 6.21
CA ASP A 205 18.21 17.70 5.84
C ASP A 205 16.95 17.33 5.05
N LEU A 206 16.87 16.10 4.55
CA LEU A 206 15.72 15.64 3.79
C LEU A 206 14.47 15.66 4.68
N ALA A 207 13.57 16.62 4.45
CA ALA A 207 12.25 16.57 5.05
C ALA A 207 11.49 15.39 4.44
N LEU A 208 11.36 14.30 5.20
CA LEU A 208 10.33 13.32 4.94
C LEU A 208 8.99 14.06 4.94
N PRO A 209 8.02 13.66 4.09
CA PRO A 209 6.64 14.02 4.34
C PRO A 209 6.26 13.39 5.69
N VAL A 210 6.53 14.13 6.75
CA VAL A 210 6.03 13.84 8.08
C VAL A 210 4.53 13.94 7.90
N ALA A 211 3.83 12.80 7.98
CA ALA A 211 2.41 12.85 8.32
C ALA A 211 2.33 13.79 9.52
N PRO A 212 1.64 14.95 9.42
CA PRO A 212 1.82 16.05 10.35
C PRO A 212 1.73 15.52 11.76
N GLN A 213 2.84 15.62 12.50
CA GLN A 213 2.85 15.30 13.92
C GLN A 213 1.87 16.28 14.56
N PRO A 214 0.76 15.83 15.16
CA PRO A 214 -0.10 16.74 15.88
C PRO A 214 0.74 17.37 17.01
N PRO A 215 0.55 18.66 17.32
CA PRO A 215 1.30 19.31 18.40
C PRO A 215 1.15 18.49 19.68
N SER A 216 2.24 18.34 20.44
CA SER A 216 2.30 17.57 21.67
C SER A 216 1.19 17.98 22.63
N GLN A 217 0.09 17.24 22.61
CA GLN A 217 -0.98 17.34 23.60
C GLN A 217 -1.20 15.95 24.17
N ARG A 218 -1.24 15.90 25.50
CA ARG A 218 -1.53 14.74 26.34
C ARG A 218 -2.45 13.73 25.63
N ARG A 219 -1.99 12.49 25.57
CA ARG A 219 -2.62 11.31 24.92
C ARG A 219 -4.15 11.30 24.93
N LYS A 220 -4.75 10.97 23.78
CA LYS A 220 -5.62 9.79 23.53
C LYS A 220 -5.73 9.47 22.01
N PRO A 221 -6.11 8.23 21.62
CA PRO A 221 -5.44 7.49 20.55
C PRO A 221 -6.06 7.59 19.13
N ARG A 222 -5.15 7.45 18.15
CA ARG A 222 -5.23 6.92 16.77
C ARG A 222 -6.47 7.19 15.92
N VAL A 223 -6.23 7.80 14.75
CA VAL A 223 -7.13 7.74 13.58
C VAL A 223 -6.36 7.18 12.39
N SER A 224 -6.80 6.01 11.92
CA SER A 224 -6.41 5.34 10.67
C SER A 224 -7.19 5.94 9.47
N PRO A 225 -7.04 5.43 8.23
CA PRO A 225 -7.10 6.20 6.99
C PRO A 225 -8.47 6.80 6.67
N ALA A 226 -8.47 7.85 5.83
CA ALA A 226 -9.62 8.61 5.31
C ALA A 226 -11.00 8.02 5.66
N TYR A 227 -11.53 8.47 6.80
CA TYR A 227 -12.86 8.13 7.28
C TYR A 227 -13.92 8.73 6.35
N ARG A 228 -14.55 7.92 5.50
CA ARG A 228 -15.94 8.20 5.10
C ARG A 228 -16.79 8.01 6.36
N PRO A 229 -17.55 9.03 6.81
CA PRO A 229 -18.36 8.86 8.00
C PRO A 229 -19.32 7.67 7.82
N PRO A 230 -19.42 6.74 8.79
CA PRO A 230 -20.45 5.74 8.84
C PRO A 230 -21.75 6.52 8.87
N ILE A 231 -22.56 6.28 7.85
CA ILE A 231 -23.88 6.88 7.75
C ILE A 231 -24.61 6.50 9.04
N ARG A 232 -24.89 7.50 9.87
CA ARG A 232 -25.63 7.27 11.10
C ARG A 232 -27.06 6.99 10.65
N PRO A 233 -27.69 5.87 11.05
CA PRO A 233 -29.10 5.60 10.73
C PRO A 233 -30.05 6.71 11.17
N LYS A 234 -29.62 7.59 12.08
CA LYS A 234 -30.33 8.80 12.53
C LYS A 234 -30.33 9.96 11.52
N GLU A 235 -29.48 9.93 10.49
CA GLU A 235 -29.33 11.00 9.49
C GLU A 235 -30.12 10.75 8.21
N ILE A 236 -30.57 9.51 7.98
CA ILE A 236 -31.40 9.16 6.82
C ILE A 236 -32.84 9.51 7.16
N ARG A 237 -33.34 10.59 6.57
CA ARG A 237 -34.75 10.94 6.66
C ARG A 237 -35.52 10.30 5.50
N PRO A 238 -36.75 9.82 5.73
CA PRO A 238 -37.61 9.36 4.66
C PRO A 238 -37.83 10.52 3.68
N GLN A 239 -37.56 10.25 2.40
CA GLN A 239 -37.74 11.22 1.32
C GLN A 239 -39.17 11.19 0.76
N VAL A 240 -40.04 10.37 1.35
CA VAL A 240 -41.44 10.20 0.98
C VAL A 240 -42.35 10.86 2.02
N SER A 241 -43.44 11.47 1.55
CA SER A 241 -44.44 12.17 2.37
C SER A 241 -45.58 11.26 2.84
N PHE A 242 -45.63 10.01 2.36
CA PHE A 242 -46.60 8.99 2.76
C PHE A 242 -45.92 7.63 2.84
N PHE A 243 -46.25 6.86 3.88
CA PHE A 243 -45.82 5.47 4.00
C PHE A 243 -47.01 4.54 3.75
N ASP A 244 -46.75 3.39 3.15
CA ASP A 244 -47.74 2.31 3.06
C ASP A 244 -47.72 1.49 4.38
N PRO A 245 -48.76 1.57 5.23
CA PRO A 245 -48.80 0.82 6.49
C PRO A 245 -48.90 -0.70 6.29
N LYS A 246 -49.22 -1.17 5.06
CA LYS A 246 -49.29 -2.58 4.71
C LYS A 246 -47.93 -3.14 4.24
N HIS A 247 -46.91 -2.30 4.13
CA HIS A 247 -45.60 -2.74 3.64
C HIS A 247 -44.90 -3.65 4.66
N PRO A 248 -44.32 -4.81 4.26
CA PRO A 248 -43.70 -5.78 5.16
C PRO A 248 -42.57 -5.23 6.05
N LEU A 249 -41.91 -4.16 5.60
CA LEU A 249 -40.82 -3.49 6.31
C LEU A 249 -41.28 -2.26 7.13
N TYR A 250 -42.57 -1.90 7.13
CA TYR A 250 -43.08 -0.72 7.83
C TYR A 250 -42.94 -0.86 9.36
N GLN A 251 -42.26 0.11 9.99
CA GLN A 251 -41.90 0.13 11.42
C GLN A 251 -41.05 -1.04 11.93
N LYS A 252 -40.48 -1.85 11.02
CA LYS A 252 -39.65 -3.01 11.38
C LYS A 252 -38.18 -2.64 11.52
N ALA A 253 -37.48 -3.29 12.46
CA ALA A 253 -36.07 -3.03 12.72
C ALA A 253 -35.17 -3.83 11.76
N VAL A 254 -34.45 -3.12 10.88
CA VAL A 254 -33.60 -3.71 9.84
C VAL A 254 -32.13 -3.42 10.10
N VAL A 255 -31.27 -4.43 9.97
CA VAL A 255 -29.81 -4.32 10.09
C VAL A 255 -29.17 -4.85 8.80
N PHE A 256 -28.08 -4.24 8.35
CA PHE A 256 -27.32 -4.67 7.17
C PHE A 256 -25.95 -5.25 7.58
N THR A 257 -25.53 -6.30 6.89
CA THR A 257 -24.22 -6.96 7.07
C THR A 257 -23.66 -7.46 5.74
N GLY A 258 -22.36 -7.71 5.67
CA GLY A 258 -21.66 -8.11 4.45
C GLY A 258 -21.41 -6.97 3.45
N GLU A 259 -20.85 -7.32 2.30
CA GLU A 259 -20.68 -6.44 1.14
C GLU A 259 -21.94 -6.48 0.27
N LEU A 260 -22.57 -5.32 0.07
CA LEU A 260 -23.79 -5.19 -0.72
C LEU A 260 -23.41 -4.80 -2.16
N SER A 261 -24.16 -5.31 -3.13
CA SER A 261 -24.03 -4.96 -4.56
C SER A 261 -24.36 -3.50 -4.87
N ILE A 262 -25.08 -2.80 -3.98
CA ILE A 262 -25.32 -1.35 -4.07
C ILE A 262 -24.68 -0.61 -2.90
N ASP A 263 -24.51 0.70 -3.06
CA ASP A 263 -24.00 1.54 -1.97
C ASP A 263 -24.89 1.39 -0.71
N ARG A 264 -24.25 1.14 0.42
CA ARG A 264 -24.93 0.87 1.70
C ARG A 264 -25.86 2.03 2.11
N ARG A 265 -25.54 3.28 1.72
CA ARG A 265 -26.40 4.45 1.94
C ARG A 265 -27.69 4.33 1.15
N GLU A 266 -27.56 3.92 -0.10
CA GLU A 266 -28.69 3.77 -1.02
C GLU A 266 -29.62 2.64 -0.55
N ALA A 267 -29.06 1.50 -0.10
CA ALA A 267 -29.84 0.41 0.48
C ALA A 267 -30.62 0.87 1.73
N MET A 268 -29.97 1.61 2.63
CA MET A 268 -30.62 2.16 3.82
C MET A 268 -31.68 3.21 3.46
N GLN A 269 -31.43 4.07 2.46
CA GLN A 269 -32.40 5.08 2.01
C GLN A 269 -33.65 4.42 1.43
N ARG A 270 -33.51 3.35 0.63
CA ARG A 270 -34.65 2.61 0.07
C ARG A 270 -35.48 1.94 1.17
N ALA A 271 -34.83 1.35 2.18
CA ALA A 271 -35.52 0.79 3.35
C ALA A 271 -36.24 1.86 4.20
N VAL A 272 -35.64 3.03 4.42
CA VAL A 272 -36.29 4.13 5.16
C VAL A 272 -37.47 4.71 4.38
N ASN A 273 -37.39 4.74 3.04
CA ASN A 273 -38.48 5.21 2.18
C ASN A 273 -39.71 4.31 2.23
N VAL A 274 -39.59 3.04 2.59
CA VAL A 274 -40.73 2.13 2.84
C VAL A 274 -41.13 2.07 4.33
N GLY A 275 -40.56 2.94 5.17
CA GLY A 275 -40.89 3.09 6.59
C GLY A 275 -40.14 2.16 7.54
N ALA A 276 -39.02 1.55 7.12
CA ALA A 276 -38.20 0.70 7.99
C ALA A 276 -37.36 1.50 8.98
N VAL A 277 -37.08 0.91 10.15
CA VAL A 277 -36.22 1.49 11.20
C VAL A 277 -34.84 0.85 11.14
N ILE A 278 -33.86 1.57 10.63
CA ILE A 278 -32.50 1.04 10.50
C ILE A 278 -31.78 1.03 11.86
N LYS A 279 -31.21 -0.12 12.22
CA LYS A 279 -30.39 -0.31 13.43
C LYS A 279 -28.95 -0.68 13.03
N THR A 280 -28.00 -0.31 13.88
CA THR A 280 -26.57 -0.56 13.66
C THR A 280 -26.11 -1.94 14.12
N ALA A 281 -26.85 -2.56 15.04
CA ALA A 281 -26.51 -3.81 15.70
C ALA A 281 -27.70 -4.77 15.75
N VAL A 282 -27.40 -6.06 15.64
CA VAL A 282 -28.36 -7.15 15.80
C VAL A 282 -28.67 -7.31 17.29
N SER A 283 -29.96 -7.28 17.62
CA SER A 283 -30.49 -7.43 18.97
C SER A 283 -31.75 -8.29 18.94
N ARG A 284 -32.28 -8.68 20.11
CA ARG A 284 -33.56 -9.39 20.20
C ARG A 284 -34.77 -8.61 19.67
N LYS A 285 -34.62 -7.30 19.43
CA LYS A 285 -35.64 -6.41 18.85
C LYS A 285 -35.43 -6.20 17.34
N THR A 286 -34.51 -6.92 16.71
CA THR A 286 -34.26 -6.84 15.27
C THR A 286 -35.21 -7.80 14.56
N ASP A 287 -35.97 -7.29 13.59
CA ASP A 287 -36.92 -8.08 12.80
C ASP A 287 -36.25 -8.65 11.54
N PHE A 288 -35.35 -7.90 10.89
CA PHE A 288 -34.68 -8.34 9.66
C PHE A 288 -33.17 -8.07 9.68
N LEU A 289 -32.39 -9.06 9.25
CA LEU A 289 -30.97 -8.90 8.93
C LEU A 289 -30.75 -9.15 7.43
N VAL A 290 -30.34 -8.12 6.71
CA VAL A 290 -29.99 -8.21 5.28
C VAL A 290 -28.52 -8.59 5.15
N VAL A 291 -28.28 -9.74 4.54
CA VAL A 291 -26.96 -10.33 4.34
C VAL A 291 -26.50 -10.11 2.90
N GLY A 292 -25.43 -9.34 2.75
CA GLY A 292 -24.65 -9.21 1.52
C GLY A 292 -23.63 -10.34 1.37
N ARG A 293 -22.96 -10.40 0.21
CA ARG A 293 -21.90 -11.40 -0.02
C ARG A 293 -20.69 -11.09 0.86
N GLN A 294 -19.96 -12.12 1.28
CA GLN A 294 -18.64 -11.99 1.88
C GLN A 294 -17.68 -12.92 1.14
N TYR A 295 -16.59 -12.35 0.66
CA TYR A 295 -15.52 -13.04 -0.05
C TYR A 295 -14.22 -12.92 0.76
N ASP A 296 -13.59 -14.05 1.03
CA ASP A 296 -12.21 -14.13 1.53
C ASP A 296 -11.22 -14.15 0.35
N GLY A 297 -11.28 -13.11 -0.48
CA GLY A 297 -10.38 -12.97 -1.64
C GLY A 297 -10.58 -14.01 -2.76
N PRO A 298 -9.68 -14.06 -3.77
CA PRO A 298 -9.88 -14.86 -4.97
C PRO A 298 -9.77 -16.37 -4.67
N GLY A 299 -10.92 -17.08 -4.75
CA GLY A 299 -11.01 -18.53 -4.50
C GLY A 299 -11.51 -18.95 -3.12
N GLY A 300 -11.82 -18.01 -2.22
CA GLY A 300 -12.31 -18.29 -0.87
C GLY A 300 -13.76 -18.80 -0.81
N THR A 301 -14.06 -19.66 0.17
CA THR A 301 -15.43 -20.09 0.49
C THR A 301 -16.17 -19.01 1.30
N ALA A 302 -17.48 -18.86 1.09
CA ALA A 302 -18.30 -17.85 1.76
C ALA A 302 -18.15 -17.90 3.30
N THR A 303 -17.59 -16.85 3.89
CA THR A 303 -17.42 -16.71 5.34
C THR A 303 -18.63 -15.99 5.97
N VAL A 304 -18.93 -16.35 7.22
CA VAL A 304 -20.10 -15.87 7.97
C VAL A 304 -19.70 -14.65 8.81
N SER A 305 -20.44 -13.56 8.70
CA SER A 305 -20.15 -12.33 9.47
C SER A 305 -20.36 -12.53 10.98
N ASN A 306 -19.60 -11.83 11.82
CA ASN A 306 -19.87 -11.72 13.27
C ASN A 306 -21.32 -11.28 13.59
N LYS A 307 -21.97 -10.53 12.70
CA LYS A 307 -23.38 -10.14 12.85
C LYS A 307 -24.35 -11.25 12.45
N GLU A 308 -23.97 -12.08 11.48
CA GLU A 308 -24.71 -13.28 11.08
C GLU A 308 -24.59 -14.39 12.13
N GLU A 309 -23.40 -14.59 12.68
CA GLU A 309 -23.17 -15.53 13.78
C GLU A 309 -24.00 -15.14 15.01
N LYS A 310 -24.02 -13.84 15.35
CA LYS A 310 -24.87 -13.31 16.43
C LYS A 310 -26.37 -13.44 16.13
N ALA A 311 -26.77 -13.26 14.87
CA ALA A 311 -28.16 -13.47 14.45
C ALA A 311 -28.56 -14.95 14.55
N ARG A 312 -27.70 -15.87 14.11
CA ARG A 312 -27.91 -17.31 14.21
C ARG A 312 -27.94 -17.78 15.66
N ALA A 313 -27.12 -17.21 16.55
CA ALA A 313 -27.18 -17.47 17.99
C ALA A 313 -28.53 -17.04 18.60
N ILE A 314 -29.03 -15.86 18.24
CA ILE A 314 -30.34 -15.36 18.70
C ILE A 314 -31.50 -16.20 18.15
N LEU A 315 -31.37 -16.73 16.92
CA LEU A 315 -32.34 -17.66 16.33
C LEU A 315 -32.33 -19.02 17.02
N ALA A 316 -31.14 -19.53 17.37
CA ALA A 316 -30.99 -20.78 18.12
C ALA A 316 -31.58 -20.70 19.54
N GLU A 317 -31.64 -19.50 20.13
CA GLU A 317 -32.32 -19.24 21.42
C GLU A 317 -33.86 -19.29 21.31
N GLY A 318 -34.44 -19.33 20.10
CA GLY A 318 -35.88 -19.54 19.86
C GLY A 318 -36.81 -18.42 20.34
N LYS A 319 -36.28 -17.26 20.74
CA LYS A 319 -37.01 -16.15 21.40
C LYS A 319 -37.06 -14.86 20.56
N SER A 320 -36.86 -14.95 19.25
CA SER A 320 -36.82 -13.77 18.38
C SER A 320 -37.59 -13.95 17.08
N ASN A 321 -38.24 -12.88 16.62
CA ASN A 321 -38.88 -12.80 15.30
C ASN A 321 -37.88 -12.37 14.20
N LEU A 322 -36.60 -12.73 14.35
CA LEU A 322 -35.52 -12.29 13.46
C LEU A 322 -35.54 -13.12 12.17
N CYS A 323 -35.64 -12.47 11.01
CA CYS A 323 -35.57 -13.10 9.71
C CYS A 323 -34.27 -12.70 8.98
N LEU A 324 -33.58 -13.69 8.41
CA LEU A 324 -32.41 -13.47 7.55
C LEU A 324 -32.90 -13.27 6.11
N LEU A 325 -32.56 -12.12 5.52
CA LEU A 325 -32.88 -11.82 4.12
C LEU A 325 -31.59 -11.77 3.32
N THR A 326 -31.56 -12.47 2.19
CA THR A 326 -30.51 -12.23 1.19
C THR A 326 -30.73 -10.88 0.52
N GLU A 327 -29.66 -10.32 -0.06
CA GLU A 327 -29.73 -9.08 -0.82
C GLU A 327 -30.81 -9.10 -1.93
N ALA A 328 -30.94 -10.22 -2.65
CA ALA A 328 -31.94 -10.38 -3.71
C ALA A 328 -33.39 -10.43 -3.18
N GLU A 329 -33.61 -10.94 -1.97
CA GLU A 329 -34.93 -10.96 -1.31
C GLU A 329 -35.28 -9.58 -0.76
N PHE A 330 -34.30 -8.86 -0.22
CA PHE A 330 -34.46 -7.49 0.22
C PHE A 330 -34.90 -6.57 -0.95
N PHE A 331 -34.28 -6.71 -2.12
CA PHE A 331 -34.72 -5.94 -3.30
C PHE A 331 -36.10 -6.35 -3.83
N ARG A 332 -36.44 -7.64 -3.80
CA ARG A 332 -37.79 -8.10 -4.18
C ARG A 332 -38.87 -7.53 -3.25
N LEU A 333 -38.58 -7.47 -1.94
CA LEU A 333 -39.49 -6.85 -0.97
C LEU A 333 -39.66 -5.35 -1.19
N LEU A 334 -38.61 -4.64 -1.64
CA LEU A 334 -38.68 -3.22 -1.99
C LEU A 334 -39.42 -2.94 -3.32
N GLN A 335 -39.46 -3.91 -4.24
CA GLN A 335 -40.18 -3.81 -5.51
C GLN A 335 -41.63 -4.32 -5.42
N GLY A 336 -41.99 -5.01 -4.34
CA GLY A 336 -43.27 -5.69 -4.12
C GLY A 336 -44.51 -4.81 -3.93
N SER A 337 -44.48 -3.52 -4.29
CA SER A 337 -45.73 -2.75 -4.52
C SER A 337 -46.35 -3.04 -5.90
N LEU A 338 -45.78 -3.97 -6.68
CA LEU A 338 -46.41 -4.52 -7.88
C LEU A 338 -46.40 -6.05 -7.78
N HIS A 339 -47.59 -6.65 -7.88
CA HIS A 339 -47.90 -8.09 -7.75
C HIS A 339 -48.21 -8.63 -6.35
N HIS A 340 -49.28 -8.09 -5.73
CA HIS A 340 -50.23 -9.00 -5.11
C HIS A 340 -51.06 -9.64 -6.22
N THR A 341 -50.65 -10.81 -6.68
CA THR A 341 -51.56 -11.74 -7.36
C THR A 341 -51.22 -13.13 -6.86
N LEU A 342 -52.10 -13.64 -6.01
CA LEU A 342 -52.11 -15.02 -5.54
C LEU A 342 -52.08 -15.98 -6.75
N PRO A 343 -51.50 -17.16 -6.59
CA PRO A 343 -52.17 -18.36 -7.06
C PRO A 343 -52.54 -19.25 -5.88
N ALA A 344 -53.74 -19.79 -6.00
CA ALA A 344 -54.42 -20.69 -5.09
C ALA A 344 -53.60 -21.95 -4.77
N GLU A 345 -53.66 -22.39 -3.51
CA GLU A 345 -53.40 -23.80 -3.17
C GLU A 345 -54.68 -24.64 -3.27
N PRO A 346 -54.54 -25.95 -3.60
CA PRO A 346 -55.66 -26.86 -3.81
C PRO A 346 -56.18 -27.50 -2.52
N ARG A 347 -57.40 -28.05 -2.63
CA ARG A 347 -58.20 -28.81 -1.65
C ARG A 347 -57.43 -29.84 -0.78
N ALA A 348 -57.79 -29.90 0.50
CA ALA A 348 -58.04 -31.12 1.31
C ALA A 348 -58.93 -30.71 2.52
N ALA A 349 -60.21 -31.09 2.64
CA ALA A 349 -60.80 -32.39 3.01
C ALA A 349 -60.60 -32.80 4.50
N ALA A 350 -61.72 -33.23 5.13
CA ALA A 350 -61.93 -33.92 6.42
C ALA A 350 -62.28 -33.03 7.65
N THR A 351 -63.56 -32.89 8.04
CA THR A 351 -64.38 -33.72 9.00
C THR A 351 -63.82 -33.71 10.43
N LYS A 352 -64.56 -33.60 11.54
CA LYS A 352 -65.99 -33.59 11.98
C LYS A 352 -65.91 -33.33 13.53
N PRO A 353 -66.98 -33.35 14.37
CA PRO A 353 -68.37 -33.77 14.19
C PRO A 353 -69.37 -32.64 13.96
#